data_AF-A0A6J1LUH2-F1
#
_entry.id   AF-A0A6J1LUH2-F1
#
_cell.length_a   1.000
_cell.length_b   1.000
_cell.length_c   1.000
_cell.angle_alpha   90.00
_cell.angle_beta   90.00
_cell.angle_gamma   90.00
#
_symmetry.space_group_name_H-M   'P 1'
#
loop_
_entity.id
_entity.type
_entity.pdbx_description
1 polymer ?
#
loop_
_entity_poly.entity_id
_entity_poly.type
_entity_poly.pdbx_seq_one_letter_code
_entity_poly.pdbx_strand_id
1 'polypeptide(L)'
;MKLLLKELTRLTTQHRTFYCYMLLSIWIFLLIAGMYRYMGNVERLGNPGSGFGIGTASSGLGPGAGGSDAASSAQRFAKYRERCAPLNQLTRLDDGGILEGWKLQGVLLVIRHGDRGAMSHVHANGINCGVPADGDSLVNRYRSFLQNSSSSASGSNHLYWSKVGPFHGFPLLPATERGCPLGQLTYKGIAQLLHVGDIMHQIYAHPLGLLLKPNALKLGVDTTPHTLLNSDEVVVFTTRYRRTFQSALALLFALLPADKWLALNVRESHSMAFCFSDCSCGQSLVLRKRLMQLADRQLVKRSDVLAVMQWIGGTLIQHTANEGGVTNPFEVVDAMLTVLCHDAALPCRKRNGSRTASTRTHNPELVDVINIDQDEANLANLMPGAAAAAELEQQQQQQQLEEEEAEAAAPNGGCVQASQVDALMSFADELSLRTAQHVYYKRAGLLRSYGMIRHIVGYMLKMISGDRTKFVLYSGHDCTMQYLTAALGIISNRDGKTISYASRLAFEVYRSDAHTDYYFRVVYNGRDVTQQIDFCEGGKSLRVTRDSRGNKADLCPIENIIRFLHEDYFGPLNATNFKEACAASVVQSAKANEF
;
A
#
# COMPACT_ATOMS: atom_id res chain seq x y z
N MET A 1 25.35 -64.46 -49.75
CA MET A 1 23.91 -64.27 -50.04
C MET A 1 22.99 -65.19 -49.19
N LYS A 2 23.32 -65.51 -47.93
CA LYS A 2 22.43 -66.25 -47.00
C LYS A 2 22.12 -65.50 -45.70
N LEU A 3 22.80 -64.37 -45.44
CA LEU A 3 22.56 -63.50 -44.27
C LEU A 3 21.54 -62.39 -44.55
N LEU A 4 21.43 -61.90 -45.79
CA LEU A 4 20.45 -60.86 -46.17
C LEU A 4 18.99 -61.38 -46.23
N LEU A 5 18.79 -62.67 -46.53
CA LEU A 5 17.45 -63.27 -46.55
C LEU A 5 16.87 -63.50 -45.14
N LYS A 6 17.73 -63.64 -44.13
CA LYS A 6 17.35 -63.91 -42.74
C LYS A 6 16.93 -62.64 -41.99
N GLU A 7 17.47 -61.47 -42.39
CA GLU A 7 17.03 -60.16 -41.89
C GLU A 7 15.73 -59.69 -42.56
N LEU A 8 15.56 -59.94 -43.86
CA LEU A 8 14.30 -59.60 -44.57
C LEU A 8 13.09 -60.42 -44.07
N THR A 9 13.30 -61.64 -43.59
CA THR A 9 12.23 -62.47 -42.99
C THR A 9 11.93 -62.12 -41.53
N ARG A 10 12.80 -61.36 -40.84
CA ARG A 10 12.52 -60.81 -39.51
C ARG A 10 11.69 -59.53 -39.56
N LEU A 11 11.70 -58.83 -40.69
CA LEU A 11 10.86 -57.64 -40.91
C LEU A 11 9.40 -57.98 -41.27
N THR A 12 9.10 -59.20 -41.71
CA THR A 12 7.73 -59.59 -42.10
C THR A 12 6.89 -60.17 -40.95
N THR A 13 7.47 -60.37 -39.76
CA THR A 13 6.77 -60.95 -38.60
C THR A 13 6.32 -59.93 -37.54
N GLN A 14 6.59 -58.63 -37.73
CA GLN A 14 6.16 -57.56 -36.81
C GLN A 14 4.96 -56.74 -37.31
N HIS A 15 4.18 -57.23 -38.27
CA HIS A 15 2.97 -56.54 -38.72
C HIS A 15 1.98 -56.28 -37.56
N ARG A 16 1.76 -57.25 -36.67
CA ARG A 16 0.78 -57.10 -35.57
C ARG A 16 1.18 -56.02 -34.57
N THR A 17 2.45 -55.94 -34.20
CA THR A 17 2.92 -54.96 -33.22
C THR A 17 2.92 -53.55 -33.81
N PHE A 18 3.32 -53.41 -35.09
CA PHE A 18 3.25 -52.14 -35.79
C PHE A 18 1.82 -51.63 -35.96
N TYR A 19 0.88 -52.50 -36.35
CA TYR A 19 -0.55 -52.14 -36.41
C TYR A 19 -1.12 -51.78 -35.03
N CYS A 20 -0.66 -52.44 -33.97
CA CYS A 20 -1.07 -52.11 -32.60
C CYS A 20 -0.61 -50.71 -32.20
N TYR A 21 0.65 -50.34 -32.47
CA TYR A 21 1.15 -48.99 -32.18
C TYR A 21 0.52 -47.91 -33.07
N MET A 22 0.25 -48.22 -34.34
CA MET A 22 -0.46 -47.30 -35.24
C MET A 22 -1.93 -47.08 -34.86
N LEU A 23 -2.64 -48.14 -34.45
CA LEU A 23 -4.02 -48.00 -33.98
C LEU A 23 -4.07 -47.25 -32.65
N LEU A 24 -3.12 -47.52 -31.75
CA LEU A 24 -3.05 -46.87 -30.44
C LEU A 24 -2.66 -45.39 -30.56
N SER A 25 -1.77 -45.03 -31.50
CA SER A 25 -1.45 -43.63 -31.78
C SER A 25 -2.63 -42.88 -32.40
N ILE A 26 -3.38 -43.51 -33.32
CA ILE A 26 -4.63 -42.94 -33.87
C ILE A 26 -5.68 -42.77 -32.77
N TRP A 27 -5.81 -43.74 -31.86
CA TRP A 27 -6.75 -43.68 -30.73
C TRP A 27 -6.43 -42.56 -29.75
N ILE A 28 -5.15 -42.39 -29.40
CA ILE A 28 -4.68 -41.27 -28.57
C ILE A 28 -4.95 -39.93 -29.27
N PHE A 29 -4.70 -39.85 -30.58
CA PHE A 29 -4.97 -38.62 -31.34
C PHE A 29 -6.46 -38.28 -31.38
N LEU A 30 -7.34 -39.27 -31.52
CA LEU A 30 -8.80 -39.09 -31.46
C LEU A 30 -9.27 -38.71 -30.05
N LEU A 31 -8.65 -39.23 -28.98
CA LEU A 31 -8.93 -38.81 -27.60
C LEU A 31 -8.52 -37.36 -27.35
N ILE A 32 -7.32 -36.97 -27.80
CA ILE A 32 -6.84 -35.58 -27.66
C ILE A 32 -7.72 -34.63 -28.48
N ALA A 33 -8.08 -35.00 -29.72
CA ALA A 33 -9.00 -34.21 -30.54
C ALA A 33 -10.41 -34.15 -29.92
N GLY A 34 -10.88 -35.23 -29.30
CA GLY A 34 -12.13 -35.30 -28.54
C GLY A 34 -12.10 -34.39 -27.31
N MET A 35 -10.99 -34.38 -26.55
CA MET A 35 -10.79 -33.47 -25.42
C MET A 35 -10.73 -32.01 -25.86
N TYR A 36 -10.04 -31.69 -26.95
CA TYR A 36 -10.00 -30.32 -27.48
C TYR A 36 -11.35 -29.86 -28.00
N ARG A 37 -12.14 -30.75 -28.63
CA ARG A 37 -13.52 -30.46 -29.03
C ARG A 37 -14.46 -30.32 -27.83
N TYR A 38 -14.24 -31.09 -26.76
CA TYR A 38 -15.02 -31.02 -25.53
C TYR A 38 -14.69 -29.76 -24.72
N MET A 39 -13.42 -29.42 -24.52
CA MET A 39 -12.99 -28.17 -23.86
C MET A 39 -13.37 -26.92 -24.68
N GLY A 40 -13.28 -26.98 -26.02
CA GLY A 40 -13.74 -25.90 -26.90
C GLY A 40 -15.26 -25.70 -26.91
N ASN A 41 -16.05 -26.75 -26.62
CA ASN A 41 -17.50 -26.63 -26.41
C ASN A 41 -17.87 -26.17 -24.99
N VAL A 42 -17.03 -26.44 -23.99
CA VAL A 42 -17.21 -25.95 -22.61
C VAL A 42 -16.97 -24.44 -22.53
N GLU A 43 -16.08 -23.87 -23.35
CA GLU A 43 -15.89 -22.42 -23.46
C GLU A 43 -17.00 -21.71 -24.26
N ARG A 44 -17.76 -22.43 -25.11
CA ARG A 44 -18.91 -21.89 -25.86
C ARG A 44 -20.28 -22.08 -25.20
N LEU A 45 -20.40 -22.89 -24.15
CA LEU A 45 -21.64 -23.08 -23.37
C LEU A 45 -21.51 -22.68 -21.88
N GLY A 46 -20.46 -21.96 -21.51
CA GLY A 46 -20.24 -21.42 -20.15
C GLY A 46 -20.99 -20.13 -19.83
N ASN A 47 -21.97 -19.74 -20.65
CA ASN A 47 -23.06 -18.86 -20.27
C ASN A 47 -24.33 -19.68 -20.52
N PRO A 48 -25.23 -19.87 -19.53
CA PRO A 48 -26.33 -18.93 -19.46
C PRO A 48 -27.00 -18.79 -18.07
N GLY A 49 -27.57 -17.61 -17.84
CA GLY A 49 -28.77 -17.51 -17.01
C GLY A 49 -29.97 -18.20 -17.67
N SER A 50 -30.96 -18.52 -16.84
CA SER A 50 -32.33 -18.97 -17.16
C SER A 50 -32.53 -20.44 -17.56
N GLY A 51 -33.39 -21.14 -16.79
CA GLY A 51 -34.19 -22.24 -17.31
C GLY A 51 -34.51 -23.42 -16.37
N PHE A 52 -35.60 -23.30 -15.61
CA PHE A 52 -36.54 -24.36 -15.22
C PHE A 52 -36.11 -25.51 -14.28
N GLY A 53 -36.61 -25.42 -13.03
CA GLY A 53 -36.85 -26.54 -12.13
C GLY A 53 -38.24 -26.42 -11.49
N ILE A 54 -39.03 -27.48 -11.60
CA ILE A 54 -40.46 -27.56 -11.30
C ILE A 54 -40.74 -27.67 -9.78
N GLY A 55 -41.60 -26.77 -9.29
CA GLY A 55 -42.69 -27.00 -8.34
C GLY A 55 -42.44 -27.67 -6.98
N THR A 56 -42.40 -26.86 -5.92
CA THR A 56 -43.21 -27.11 -4.71
C THR A 56 -43.73 -25.76 -4.18
N ALA A 57 -45.06 -25.65 -4.05
CA ALA A 57 -45.74 -24.45 -3.62
C ALA A 57 -45.87 -24.41 -2.09
N SER A 58 -45.45 -23.31 -1.47
CA SER A 58 -46.11 -22.78 -0.29
C SER A 58 -45.93 -21.26 -0.24
N SER A 59 -46.97 -20.60 0.24
CA SER A 59 -47.42 -19.25 -0.04
C SER A 59 -46.70 -18.13 0.73
N GLY A 60 -46.32 -17.07 -0.02
CA GLY A 60 -46.66 -15.67 0.27
C GLY A 60 -45.88 -14.91 1.34
N LEU A 61 -44.99 -14.00 0.91
CA LEU A 61 -44.83 -12.59 1.36
C LEU A 61 -43.75 -11.92 0.48
N GLY A 62 -44.07 -10.75 -0.10
CA GLY A 62 -43.42 -10.18 -1.29
C GLY A 62 -41.99 -9.64 -1.12
N PRO A 63 -41.19 -9.56 -2.21
CA PRO A 63 -39.82 -9.06 -2.13
C PRO A 63 -39.73 -7.56 -2.39
N GLY A 64 -39.05 -6.85 -1.48
CA GLY A 64 -38.53 -5.50 -1.73
C GLY A 64 -37.39 -5.55 -2.75
N ALA A 65 -37.43 -4.62 -3.72
CA ALA A 65 -36.39 -4.42 -4.71
C ALA A 65 -35.12 -3.84 -4.04
N GLY A 66 -34.06 -4.63 -3.91
CA GLY A 66 -32.77 -4.16 -3.40
C GLY A 66 -31.54 -5.04 -3.69
N GLY A 67 -31.69 -6.16 -4.40
CA GLY A 67 -30.62 -7.16 -4.55
C GLY A 67 -29.79 -7.11 -5.83
N SER A 68 -30.25 -6.44 -6.90
CA SER A 68 -29.63 -6.54 -8.24
C SER A 68 -28.57 -5.47 -8.55
N ASP A 69 -28.64 -4.29 -7.94
CA ASP A 69 -27.71 -3.18 -8.23
C ASP A 69 -26.37 -3.29 -7.47
N ALA A 70 -26.34 -4.00 -6.34
CA ALA A 70 -25.13 -4.18 -5.54
C ALA A 70 -24.09 -5.09 -6.23
N ALA A 71 -24.54 -6.13 -6.94
CA ALA A 71 -23.65 -7.02 -7.69
C ALA A 71 -23.04 -6.32 -8.93
N SER A 72 -23.84 -5.47 -9.62
CA SER A 72 -23.40 -4.68 -10.78
C SER A 72 -22.35 -3.62 -10.40
N SER A 73 -22.60 -2.89 -9.31
CA SER A 73 -21.66 -1.88 -8.78
C SER A 73 -20.38 -2.49 -8.19
N ALA A 74 -20.47 -3.67 -7.55
CA ALA A 74 -19.31 -4.39 -7.05
C ALA A 74 -18.35 -4.82 -8.17
N GLN A 75 -18.85 -5.27 -9.31
CA GLN A 75 -18.00 -5.62 -10.44
C GLN A 75 -17.43 -4.37 -11.15
N ARG A 76 -18.22 -3.29 -11.20
CA ARG A 76 -17.87 -2.04 -11.88
C ARG A 76 -16.65 -1.32 -11.29
N PHE A 77 -16.55 -1.26 -9.96
CA PHE A 77 -15.44 -0.57 -9.29
C PHE A 77 -14.26 -1.48 -8.91
N ALA A 78 -14.25 -2.74 -9.36
CA ALA A 78 -13.21 -3.71 -9.01
C ALA A 78 -11.79 -3.18 -9.28
N LYS A 79 -11.57 -2.50 -10.41
CA LYS A 79 -10.27 -1.92 -10.77
C LYS A 79 -9.78 -0.84 -9.79
N TYR A 80 -10.71 -0.07 -9.21
CA TYR A 80 -10.36 1.00 -8.26
C TYR A 80 -10.16 0.47 -6.84
N ARG A 81 -10.86 -0.62 -6.48
CA ARG A 81 -10.68 -1.29 -5.19
C ARG A 81 -9.30 -1.91 -5.02
N GLU A 82 -8.50 -2.05 -6.07
CA GLU A 82 -7.08 -2.39 -5.93
C GLU A 82 -6.32 -1.39 -5.04
N ARG A 83 -6.73 -0.10 -5.02
CA ARG A 83 -6.17 0.92 -4.10
C ARG A 83 -6.45 0.61 -2.63
N CYS A 84 -7.53 -0.13 -2.39
CA CYS A 84 -7.94 -0.57 -1.06
C CYS A 84 -7.16 -1.79 -0.59
N ALA A 85 -6.38 -2.47 -1.43
CA ALA A 85 -5.68 -3.71 -1.08
C ALA A 85 -6.57 -4.72 -0.34
N PRO A 86 -7.62 -5.25 -1.00
CA PRO A 86 -8.49 -6.25 -0.39
C PRO A 86 -7.69 -7.50 0.00
N LEU A 87 -8.09 -8.15 1.09
CA LEU A 87 -7.31 -9.22 1.71
C LEU A 87 -6.99 -10.38 0.75
N ASN A 88 -7.90 -10.70 -0.18
CA ASN A 88 -7.69 -11.73 -1.19
C ASN A 88 -6.58 -11.42 -2.21
N GLN A 89 -6.19 -10.14 -2.36
CA GLN A 89 -5.09 -9.71 -3.21
C GLN A 89 -3.76 -9.66 -2.45
N LEU A 90 -3.79 -9.62 -1.12
CA LEU A 90 -2.61 -9.71 -0.28
C LEU A 90 -2.12 -11.17 -0.27
N THR A 91 -1.28 -11.50 -1.24
CA THR A 91 -0.73 -12.84 -1.41
C THR A 91 0.79 -12.82 -1.50
N ARG A 92 1.39 -13.97 -1.20
CA ARG A 92 2.80 -14.23 -1.45
C ARG A 92 3.01 -14.52 -2.93
N LEU A 93 3.96 -13.83 -3.55
CA LEU A 93 4.32 -14.02 -4.97
C LEU A 93 5.83 -14.26 -5.12
N ASP A 94 6.58 -13.24 -5.54
CA ASP A 94 8.03 -13.27 -5.75
C ASP A 94 8.85 -12.95 -4.50
N ASP A 95 8.19 -12.53 -3.42
CA ASP A 95 8.82 -12.24 -2.13
C ASP A 95 9.60 -13.47 -1.61
N GLY A 96 10.87 -13.24 -1.27
CA GLY A 96 11.85 -14.24 -0.86
C GLY A 96 11.92 -15.45 -1.80
N GLY A 97 12.11 -16.62 -1.21
CA GLY A 97 12.31 -17.88 -1.94
C GLY A 97 13.70 -18.47 -1.66
N ILE A 98 13.86 -19.74 -2.05
CA ILE A 98 15.14 -20.44 -1.97
C ILE A 98 15.82 -20.24 -3.32
N LEU A 99 16.72 -19.28 -3.38
CA LEU A 99 17.56 -19.06 -4.55
C LEU A 99 18.72 -20.07 -4.48
N GLU A 100 18.80 -21.01 -5.41
CA GLU A 100 19.84 -22.05 -5.39
C GLU A 100 21.25 -21.43 -5.42
N GLY A 101 22.07 -21.74 -4.42
CA GLY A 101 23.41 -21.16 -4.26
C GLY A 101 23.45 -19.75 -3.68
N TRP A 102 22.36 -19.30 -3.05
CA TRP A 102 22.26 -17.98 -2.42
C TRP A 102 21.59 -18.04 -1.05
N LYS A 103 22.17 -17.30 -0.11
CA LYS A 103 21.67 -17.20 1.27
C LYS A 103 21.19 -15.79 1.59
N LEU A 104 19.93 -15.66 1.99
CA LEU A 104 19.36 -14.40 2.47
C LEU A 104 20.08 -13.95 3.76
N GLN A 105 20.62 -12.73 3.75
CA GLN A 105 21.34 -12.12 4.88
C GLN A 105 20.45 -11.18 5.70
N GLY A 106 19.52 -10.49 5.04
CA GLY A 106 18.62 -9.56 5.69
C GLY A 106 17.62 -8.93 4.72
N VAL A 107 16.63 -8.25 5.29
CA VAL A 107 15.56 -7.58 4.55
C VAL A 107 15.32 -6.19 5.12
N LEU A 108 15.20 -5.21 4.24
CA LEU A 108 14.68 -3.89 4.57
C LEU A 108 13.30 -3.73 3.94
N LEU A 109 12.27 -3.65 4.77
CA LEU A 109 10.88 -3.57 4.35
C LEU A 109 10.34 -2.15 4.55
N VAL A 110 9.87 -1.53 3.47
CA VAL A 110 9.13 -0.26 3.51
C VAL A 110 7.66 -0.56 3.31
N ILE A 111 6.80 -0.09 4.23
CA ILE A 111 5.35 -0.26 4.12
C ILE A 111 4.64 1.08 4.08
N ARG A 112 3.53 1.13 3.33
CA ARG A 112 2.47 2.11 3.54
C ARG A 112 1.55 1.60 4.63
N HIS A 113 1.05 2.49 5.50
CA HIS A 113 -0.02 2.14 6.44
C HIS A 113 -1.23 1.49 5.74
N GLY A 114 -2.04 0.80 6.54
CA GLY A 114 -3.28 0.17 6.06
C GLY A 114 -4.39 1.18 5.78
N ASP A 115 -5.55 0.63 5.45
CA ASP A 115 -6.80 1.37 5.28
C ASP A 115 -7.10 2.28 6.48
N ARG A 116 -7.55 3.50 6.18
CA ARG A 116 -7.77 4.59 7.12
C ARG A 116 -8.97 5.43 6.70
N GLY A 117 -9.52 6.21 7.63
CA GLY A 117 -10.45 7.28 7.28
C GLY A 117 -9.80 8.35 6.39
N ALA A 118 -10.63 9.09 5.66
CA ALA A 118 -10.20 10.20 4.81
C ALA A 118 -9.44 11.29 5.58
N MET A 119 -8.60 12.04 4.88
CA MET A 119 -7.89 13.22 5.40
C MET A 119 -8.78 14.46 5.47
N SER A 120 -9.93 14.44 4.79
CA SER A 120 -10.96 15.47 4.86
C SER A 120 -12.17 14.95 5.65
N HIS A 121 -12.91 15.86 6.30
CA HIS A 121 -14.13 15.50 7.01
C HIS A 121 -15.20 15.04 6.02
N VAL A 122 -15.57 13.76 6.06
CA VAL A 122 -16.57 13.18 5.16
C VAL A 122 -17.86 12.87 5.89
N HIS A 123 -18.99 12.91 5.18
CA HIS A 123 -20.28 12.39 5.66
C HIS A 123 -20.23 10.86 5.78
N ALA A 124 -19.53 10.35 6.78
CA ALA A 124 -19.35 8.91 7.05
C ALA A 124 -20.51 8.25 7.81
N ASN A 125 -21.62 8.96 8.04
CA ASN A 125 -22.73 8.44 8.83
C ASN A 125 -23.30 7.17 8.18
N GLY A 126 -23.15 6.03 8.85
CA GLY A 126 -23.60 4.73 8.38
C GLY A 126 -22.57 3.93 7.56
N ILE A 127 -21.37 4.46 7.32
CA ILE A 127 -20.27 3.70 6.71
C ILE A 127 -19.61 2.83 7.78
N ASN A 128 -19.49 1.52 7.51
CA ASN A 128 -18.83 0.58 8.41
C ASN A 128 -17.35 0.40 8.03
N CYS A 129 -16.47 1.03 8.80
CA CYS A 129 -15.02 0.89 8.71
C CYS A 129 -14.44 -0.26 9.54
N GLY A 130 -15.29 -1.09 10.13
CA GLY A 130 -14.87 -2.26 10.88
C GLY A 130 -14.55 -3.48 10.02
N VAL A 131 -14.13 -4.52 10.73
CA VAL A 131 -14.06 -5.90 10.22
C VAL A 131 -15.20 -6.68 10.87
N PRO A 132 -15.87 -7.61 10.18
CA PRO A 132 -16.86 -8.48 10.81
C PRO A 132 -16.27 -9.19 12.03
N ALA A 133 -17.03 -9.30 13.13
CA ALA A 133 -16.53 -9.84 14.40
C ALA A 133 -15.98 -11.29 14.26
N ASP A 134 -16.61 -12.09 13.39
CA ASP A 134 -16.20 -13.46 13.09
C ASP A 134 -15.31 -13.58 11.83
N GLY A 135 -14.98 -12.45 11.20
CA GLY A 135 -14.47 -12.41 9.83
C GLY A 135 -12.96 -12.59 9.69
N ASP A 136 -12.17 -12.30 10.73
CA ASP A 136 -10.70 -12.39 10.64
C ASP A 136 -10.05 -12.93 11.92
N SER A 137 -9.52 -14.15 11.82
CA SER A 137 -8.86 -14.84 12.94
C SER A 137 -7.59 -14.13 13.44
N LEU A 138 -6.85 -13.43 12.57
CA LEU A 138 -5.64 -12.70 12.96
C LEU A 138 -6.00 -11.47 13.78
N VAL A 139 -7.04 -10.75 13.39
CA VAL A 139 -7.54 -9.57 14.14
C VAL A 139 -8.01 -9.99 15.52
N ASN A 140 -8.77 -11.09 15.62
CA ASN A 140 -9.25 -11.60 16.90
C ASN A 140 -8.10 -12.06 17.80
N ARG A 141 -7.07 -12.71 17.23
CA ARG A 141 -5.86 -13.08 17.97
C ARG A 141 -5.11 -11.85 18.48
N TYR A 142 -4.95 -10.83 17.65
CA TYR A 142 -4.28 -9.58 18.02
C TYR A 142 -5.03 -8.85 19.13
N ARG A 143 -6.35 -8.67 18.98
CA ARG A 143 -7.22 -8.07 20.02
C ARG A 143 -7.11 -8.83 21.34
N SER A 144 -7.25 -10.16 21.29
CA SER A 144 -7.19 -11.01 22.48
C SER A 144 -5.82 -10.90 23.17
N PHE A 145 -4.73 -10.84 22.40
CA PHE A 145 -3.39 -10.66 22.95
C PHE A 145 -3.23 -9.33 23.70
N LEU A 146 -3.74 -8.23 23.13
CA LEU A 146 -3.67 -6.90 23.74
C LEU A 146 -4.60 -6.75 24.97
N GLN A 147 -5.70 -7.49 25.01
CA GLN A 147 -6.69 -7.45 26.11
C GLN A 147 -6.35 -8.43 27.25
N ASN A 148 -5.85 -9.63 26.95
CA ASN A 148 -5.62 -10.72 27.91
C ASN A 148 -4.28 -10.59 28.67
N SER A 149 -3.76 -9.38 28.81
CA SER A 149 -2.41 -9.13 29.34
C SER A 149 -2.32 -9.06 30.86
N SER A 150 -3.30 -9.66 31.56
CA SER A 150 -3.33 -9.85 33.01
C SER A 150 -2.16 -10.69 33.58
N SER A 151 -1.23 -11.14 32.72
CA SER A 151 -0.11 -12.02 33.05
C SER A 151 1.25 -11.32 33.17
N SER A 152 1.31 -10.00 32.97
CA SER A 152 2.55 -9.24 33.21
C SER A 152 2.51 -8.69 34.63
N ALA A 153 3.56 -8.98 35.41
CA ALA A 153 3.76 -8.56 36.81
C ALA A 153 3.73 -7.02 37.06
N SER A 154 3.36 -6.22 36.05
CA SER A 154 3.32 -4.76 36.05
C SER A 154 1.91 -4.17 35.91
N GLY A 155 0.84 -4.97 35.82
CA GLY A 155 -0.55 -4.48 35.87
C GLY A 155 -0.97 -3.51 34.73
N SER A 156 -0.18 -3.40 33.66
CA SER A 156 -0.42 -2.44 32.58
C SER A 156 -1.14 -3.07 31.40
N ASN A 157 -2.32 -2.54 31.04
CA ASN A 157 -3.06 -2.88 29.82
C ASN A 157 -2.18 -2.66 28.57
N HIS A 158 -1.99 -3.68 27.72
CA HIS A 158 -1.30 -3.55 26.43
C HIS A 158 -2.17 -2.87 25.35
N LEU A 159 -3.21 -2.12 25.72
CA LEU A 159 -3.96 -1.30 24.75
C LEU A 159 -3.18 -0.05 24.30
N TYR A 160 -2.22 0.37 25.11
CA TYR A 160 -1.39 1.55 24.84
C TYR A 160 0.08 1.17 24.87
N TRP A 161 0.88 1.87 24.06
CA TRP A 161 2.32 1.74 24.08
C TRP A 161 2.90 2.39 25.34
N SER A 162 3.24 1.57 26.32
CA SER A 162 3.73 2.03 27.63
C SER A 162 5.24 2.25 27.70
N LYS A 163 6.00 1.92 26.64
CA LYS A 163 7.45 2.10 26.64
C LYS A 163 7.82 3.58 26.57
N VAL A 164 8.97 3.92 27.15
CA VAL A 164 9.56 5.25 27.06
C VAL A 164 9.90 5.60 25.61
N GLY A 165 9.77 6.88 25.27
CA GLY A 165 10.07 7.39 23.94
C GLY A 165 8.89 8.14 23.30
N PRO A 166 9.03 8.53 22.03
CA PRO A 166 8.11 9.45 21.36
C PRO A 166 6.71 8.88 21.11
N PHE A 167 6.56 7.56 21.18
CA PHE A 167 5.28 6.86 21.02
C PHE A 167 4.61 6.52 22.36
N HIS A 168 5.12 7.01 23.49
CA HIS A 168 4.51 6.76 24.79
C HIS A 168 3.03 7.20 24.79
N GLY A 169 2.14 6.30 25.20
CA GLY A 169 0.68 6.53 25.21
C GLY A 169 -0.01 6.37 23.85
N PHE A 170 0.69 5.98 22.78
CA PHE A 170 0.04 5.71 21.50
C PHE A 170 -0.88 4.49 21.62
N PRO A 171 -2.14 4.56 21.13
CA PRO A 171 -3.05 3.43 21.15
C PRO A 171 -2.62 2.37 20.15
N LEU A 172 -2.74 1.10 20.53
CA LEU A 172 -2.38 -0.06 19.70
C LEU A 172 -3.53 -0.59 18.84
N LEU A 173 -4.74 -0.12 19.12
CA LEU A 173 -5.95 -0.39 18.34
C LEU A 173 -6.61 0.94 17.92
N PRO A 174 -7.38 0.94 16.82
CA PRO A 174 -8.24 2.05 16.45
C PRO A 174 -9.23 2.41 17.57
N ALA A 175 -9.52 3.71 17.71
CA ALA A 175 -10.43 4.21 18.75
C ALA A 175 -11.88 3.71 18.58
N THR A 176 -12.29 3.41 17.35
CA THR A 176 -13.66 2.96 17.04
C THR A 176 -13.62 1.65 16.27
N GLU A 177 -14.48 0.70 16.64
CA GLU A 177 -14.55 -0.58 15.94
C GLU A 177 -15.16 -0.48 14.54
N ARG A 178 -16.11 0.44 14.34
CA ARG A 178 -16.85 0.60 13.07
C ARG A 178 -16.76 2.00 12.46
N GLY A 179 -16.30 2.98 13.23
CA GLY A 179 -16.18 4.36 12.76
C GLY A 179 -15.01 4.56 11.79
N CYS A 180 -15.10 5.63 10.99
CA CYS A 180 -14.08 6.06 10.04
C CYS A 180 -13.45 7.40 10.48
N PRO A 181 -12.72 7.45 11.61
CA PRO A 181 -12.17 8.70 12.12
C PRO A 181 -11.17 9.34 11.16
N LEU A 182 -11.15 10.68 11.12
CA LEU A 182 -10.32 11.50 10.24
C LEU A 182 -8.85 11.08 10.28
N GLY A 183 -8.31 10.61 9.17
CA GLY A 183 -6.90 10.23 9.02
C GLY A 183 -6.41 9.12 9.95
N GLN A 184 -7.29 8.43 10.68
CA GLN A 184 -6.94 7.37 11.61
C GLN A 184 -7.11 5.99 10.97
N LEU A 185 -6.29 5.03 11.39
CA LEU A 185 -6.34 3.65 10.87
C LEU A 185 -7.67 2.98 11.24
N THR A 186 -8.21 2.18 10.33
CA THR A 186 -9.42 1.38 10.58
C THR A 186 -9.06 -0.04 11.03
N TYR A 187 -10.04 -0.81 11.49
CA TYR A 187 -9.82 -2.24 11.74
C TYR A 187 -9.54 -3.03 10.45
N LYS A 188 -10.05 -2.57 9.29
CA LYS A 188 -9.65 -3.14 7.99
C LYS A 188 -8.16 -2.91 7.74
N GLY A 189 -7.64 -1.74 8.08
CA GLY A 189 -6.21 -1.45 8.00
C GLY A 189 -5.37 -2.35 8.91
N ILE A 190 -5.83 -2.60 10.14
CA ILE A 190 -5.19 -3.58 11.04
C ILE A 190 -5.18 -4.98 10.40
N ALA A 191 -6.32 -5.45 9.88
CA ALA A 191 -6.41 -6.75 9.21
C ALA A 191 -5.39 -6.85 8.06
N GLN A 192 -5.35 -5.86 7.17
CA GLN A 192 -4.40 -5.84 6.06
C GLN A 192 -2.95 -6.04 6.51
N LEU A 193 -2.53 -5.32 7.55
CA LEU A 193 -1.14 -5.39 7.99
C LEU A 193 -0.84 -6.67 8.77
N LEU A 194 -1.82 -7.25 9.46
CA LEU A 194 -1.69 -8.59 10.03
C LEU A 194 -1.48 -9.65 8.93
N HIS A 195 -2.26 -9.58 7.84
CA HIS A 195 -2.07 -10.48 6.69
C HIS A 195 -0.73 -10.25 5.99
N VAL A 196 -0.30 -9.00 5.81
CA VAL A 196 1.04 -8.71 5.31
C VAL A 196 2.09 -9.30 6.25
N GLY A 197 1.95 -9.16 7.56
CA GLY A 197 2.85 -9.72 8.55
C GLY A 197 2.89 -11.25 8.54
N ASP A 198 1.76 -11.92 8.34
CA ASP A 198 1.69 -13.37 8.17
C ASP A 198 2.40 -13.82 6.89
N ILE A 199 2.25 -13.08 5.79
CA ILE A 199 3.03 -13.33 4.56
C ILE A 199 4.52 -13.17 4.85
N MET A 200 4.94 -12.08 5.50
CA MET A 200 6.36 -11.85 5.86
C MET A 200 6.89 -12.96 6.80
N HIS A 201 6.05 -13.48 7.71
CA HIS A 201 6.38 -14.59 8.59
C HIS A 201 6.76 -15.83 7.80
N GLN A 202 5.89 -16.23 6.87
CA GLN A 202 6.09 -17.41 6.03
C GLN A 202 7.33 -17.30 5.13
N ILE A 203 7.72 -16.08 4.75
CA ILE A 203 8.83 -15.85 3.83
C ILE A 203 10.16 -15.69 4.58
N TYR A 204 10.21 -14.83 5.60
CA TYR A 204 11.46 -14.33 6.16
C TYR A 204 11.76 -14.84 7.56
N ALA A 205 10.75 -15.25 8.35
CA ALA A 205 10.98 -15.56 9.76
C ALA A 205 11.93 -16.74 9.96
N HIS A 206 11.78 -17.81 9.19
CA HIS A 206 12.69 -18.96 9.26
C HIS A 206 14.05 -18.68 8.62
N PRO A 207 14.16 -18.19 7.35
CA PRO A 207 15.46 -17.95 6.72
C PRO A 207 16.36 -16.96 7.47
N LEU A 208 15.77 -15.98 8.14
CA LEU A 208 16.51 -14.99 8.95
C LEU A 208 16.69 -15.40 10.42
N GLY A 209 16.18 -16.56 10.83
CA GLY A 209 16.28 -17.04 12.22
C GLY A 209 15.46 -16.22 13.23
N LEU A 210 14.45 -15.46 12.78
CA LEU A 210 13.65 -14.59 13.66
C LEU A 210 12.82 -15.37 14.69
N LEU A 211 12.55 -16.66 14.44
CA LEU A 211 11.80 -17.54 15.34
C LEU A 211 12.64 -18.18 16.45
N LEU A 212 13.97 -18.10 16.35
CA LEU A 212 14.85 -18.74 17.31
C LEU A 212 14.78 -18.02 18.66
N LYS A 213 14.53 -18.80 19.72
CA LYS A 213 14.71 -18.33 21.11
C LYS A 213 16.21 -18.20 21.38
N PRO A 214 16.66 -17.18 22.12
CA PRO A 214 18.06 -17.08 22.51
C PRO A 214 18.47 -18.34 23.30
N ASN A 215 19.52 -19.01 22.84
CA ASN A 215 20.06 -20.19 23.53
C ASN A 215 20.68 -19.76 24.86
N ALA A 216 20.06 -20.16 25.98
CA ALA A 216 20.56 -19.88 27.33
C ALA A 216 21.93 -20.51 27.65
N LEU A 217 22.44 -21.41 26.81
CA LEU A 217 23.72 -22.12 26.99
C LEU A 217 24.96 -21.37 26.46
N LYS A 218 24.79 -20.19 25.84
CA LYS A 218 25.90 -19.30 25.43
C LYS A 218 26.07 -18.08 26.34
N LEU A 219 25.65 -18.18 27.60
CA LEU A 219 25.90 -17.16 28.64
C LEU A 219 27.32 -17.31 29.24
N GLY A 220 28.32 -17.43 28.37
CA GLY A 220 29.73 -17.52 28.75
C GLY A 220 30.43 -16.22 28.40
N VAL A 221 30.75 -15.44 29.44
CA VAL A 221 31.71 -14.32 29.43
C VAL A 221 31.31 -13.12 28.56
N ASP A 222 30.39 -12.30 29.08
CA ASP A 222 30.47 -10.84 28.90
C ASP A 222 29.60 -10.16 29.97
N THR A 223 30.23 -9.39 30.84
CA THR A 223 29.67 -8.77 32.06
C THR A 223 28.87 -7.49 31.79
N THR A 224 28.02 -7.47 30.76
CA THR A 224 27.06 -6.38 30.52
C THR A 224 25.62 -6.87 30.68
N PRO A 225 24.68 -6.05 31.21
CA PRO A 225 23.32 -6.51 31.49
C PRO A 225 22.57 -6.82 30.18
N HIS A 226 22.43 -8.11 29.87
CA HIS A 226 21.90 -8.65 28.61
C HIS A 226 20.37 -8.62 28.47
N THR A 227 19.72 -7.49 28.77
CA THR A 227 18.33 -7.23 28.35
C THR A 227 18.23 -6.47 27.02
N LEU A 228 19.36 -6.06 26.44
CA LEU A 228 19.44 -5.27 25.20
C LEU A 228 19.78 -6.10 23.94
N LEU A 229 20.14 -7.37 24.08
CA LEU A 229 20.73 -8.17 22.99
C LEU A 229 19.77 -8.77 21.95
N ASN A 230 18.45 -8.57 22.05
CA ASN A 230 17.50 -9.05 21.03
C ASN A 230 16.92 -7.93 20.15
N SER A 231 17.13 -6.66 20.51
CA SER A 231 16.57 -5.51 19.77
C SER A 231 17.35 -5.14 18.52
N ASP A 232 18.55 -5.71 18.31
CA ASP A 232 19.39 -5.36 17.17
C ASP A 232 19.06 -6.18 15.91
N GLU A 233 18.46 -7.36 16.05
CA GLU A 233 18.10 -8.20 14.91
C GLU A 233 16.95 -7.60 14.09
N VAL A 234 16.01 -6.93 14.78
CA VAL A 234 14.83 -6.30 14.19
C VAL A 234 14.81 -4.81 14.55
N VAL A 235 15.05 -3.96 13.55
CA VAL A 235 15.03 -2.50 13.72
C VAL A 235 13.75 -1.95 13.13
N VAL A 236 13.05 -1.09 13.88
CA VAL A 236 11.75 -0.55 13.47
C VAL A 236 11.79 0.96 13.48
N PHE A 237 11.43 1.57 12.35
CA PHE A 237 11.22 3.00 12.18
C PHE A 237 9.77 3.27 11.76
N THR A 238 9.12 4.22 12.42
CA THR A 238 7.79 4.68 12.01
C THR A 238 7.76 6.20 12.00
N THR A 239 6.95 6.79 11.12
CA THR A 239 6.58 8.20 11.29
C THR A 239 5.76 8.39 12.56
N ARG A 240 5.67 9.62 13.07
CA ARG A 240 4.95 9.94 14.31
C ARG A 240 3.43 9.98 14.19
N TYR A 241 2.84 9.20 13.28
CA TYR A 241 1.39 9.12 13.10
C TYR A 241 0.84 7.83 13.73
N ARG A 242 -0.28 7.91 14.44
CA ARG A 242 -0.94 6.72 15.03
C ARG A 242 -1.16 5.61 14.00
N ARG A 243 -1.62 5.96 12.80
CA ARG A 243 -1.88 4.99 11.72
C ARG A 243 -0.64 4.24 11.22
N THR A 244 0.52 4.87 11.14
CA THR A 244 1.76 4.22 10.68
C THR A 244 2.37 3.40 11.79
N PHE A 245 2.32 3.89 13.03
CA PHE A 245 2.73 3.16 14.22
C PHE A 245 1.91 1.88 14.44
N GLN A 246 0.58 1.98 14.43
CA GLN A 246 -0.33 0.84 14.55
C GLN A 246 -0.13 -0.18 13.43
N SER A 247 0.04 0.30 12.19
CA SER A 247 0.34 -0.56 11.03
C SER A 247 1.63 -1.37 11.23
N ALA A 248 2.68 -0.75 11.77
CA ALA A 248 3.94 -1.42 12.04
C ALA A 248 3.77 -2.54 13.08
N LEU A 249 3.08 -2.24 14.18
CA LEU A 249 2.92 -3.20 15.28
C LEU A 249 1.97 -4.35 14.94
N ALA A 250 0.93 -4.10 14.15
CA ALA A 250 0.07 -5.14 13.59
C ALA A 250 0.86 -6.10 12.69
N LEU A 251 1.68 -5.58 11.77
CA LEU A 251 2.54 -6.40 10.92
C LEU A 251 3.52 -7.23 11.76
N LEU A 252 4.23 -6.59 12.69
CA LEU A 252 5.24 -7.25 13.51
C LEU A 252 4.65 -8.28 14.46
N PHE A 253 3.40 -8.12 14.90
CA PHE A 253 2.70 -9.10 15.72
C PHE A 253 2.51 -10.44 14.99
N ALA A 254 2.16 -10.39 13.71
CA ALA A 254 2.05 -11.60 12.90
C ALA A 254 3.43 -12.15 12.49
N LEU A 255 4.43 -11.29 12.31
CA LEU A 255 5.80 -11.70 11.93
C LEU A 255 6.56 -12.38 13.08
N LEU A 256 6.50 -11.83 14.29
CA LEU A 256 7.41 -12.18 15.39
C LEU A 256 6.74 -12.99 16.49
N PRO A 257 7.52 -13.82 17.23
CA PRO A 257 7.10 -14.37 18.51
C PRO A 257 6.72 -13.28 19.51
N ALA A 258 5.78 -13.59 20.42
CA ALA A 258 5.24 -12.63 21.39
C ALA A 258 6.31 -12.00 22.29
N ASP A 259 7.32 -12.77 22.72
CA ASP A 259 8.45 -12.28 23.52
C ASP A 259 9.30 -11.26 22.75
N LYS A 260 9.59 -11.51 21.47
CA LYS A 260 10.30 -10.55 20.61
C LYS A 260 9.46 -9.32 20.34
N TRP A 261 8.15 -9.47 20.12
CA TRP A 261 7.23 -8.34 19.95
C TRP A 261 7.19 -7.43 21.18
N LEU A 262 7.06 -8.02 22.38
CA LEU A 262 7.09 -7.29 23.64
C LEU A 262 8.44 -6.62 23.91
N ALA A 263 9.54 -7.10 23.30
CA ALA A 263 10.86 -6.50 23.41
C ALA A 263 11.17 -5.41 22.36
N LEU A 264 10.31 -5.17 21.36
CA LEU A 264 10.57 -4.23 20.26
C LEU A 264 10.90 -2.80 20.71
N ASN A 265 11.95 -2.22 20.15
CA ASN A 265 12.22 -0.80 20.27
C ASN A 265 11.84 -0.07 18.96
N VAL A 266 10.85 0.82 19.03
CA VAL A 266 10.33 1.54 17.86
C VAL A 266 10.92 2.95 17.83
N ARG A 267 11.57 3.29 16.72
CA ARG A 267 12.27 4.56 16.51
C ARG A 267 11.41 5.50 15.68
N GLU A 268 11.36 6.78 16.08
CA GLU A 268 10.65 7.81 15.34
C GLU A 268 11.44 8.29 14.12
N SER A 269 10.74 8.49 13.02
CA SER A 269 11.17 9.35 11.92
C SER A 269 10.31 10.61 11.93
N HIS A 270 10.96 11.77 12.07
CA HIS A 270 10.30 13.08 12.01
C HIS A 270 9.91 13.50 10.59
N SER A 271 10.12 12.65 9.58
CA SER A 271 9.78 12.99 8.20
C SER A 271 9.09 11.83 7.51
N MET A 272 8.03 12.16 6.77
CA MET A 272 7.35 11.24 5.87
C MET A 272 8.25 10.73 4.74
N ALA A 273 9.34 11.42 4.43
CA ALA A 273 10.32 10.98 3.44
C ALA A 273 11.44 10.09 4.03
N PHE A 274 11.48 9.88 5.35
CA PHE A 274 12.59 9.21 6.05
C PHE A 274 13.95 9.81 5.64
N CYS A 275 14.02 11.13 5.55
CA CYS A 275 15.23 11.85 5.15
C CYS A 275 16.31 11.88 6.23
N PHE A 276 15.99 11.54 7.48
CA PHE A 276 16.93 11.54 8.61
C PHE A 276 17.71 12.85 8.73
N SER A 277 19.00 12.88 8.37
CA SER A 277 19.85 14.06 8.38
C SER A 277 19.64 15.00 7.19
N ASP A 278 19.07 14.53 6.09
CA ASP A 278 19.09 15.18 4.78
C ASP A 278 17.70 15.71 4.36
N CYS A 279 17.01 16.39 5.28
CA CYS A 279 15.61 16.79 5.11
C CYS A 279 15.39 18.16 4.46
N SER A 280 16.35 19.07 4.57
CA SER A 280 16.20 20.44 4.10
C SER A 280 16.55 20.57 2.61
N CYS A 281 15.54 20.77 1.76
CA CYS A 281 15.74 20.96 0.33
C CYS A 281 14.59 21.74 -0.32
N GLY A 282 14.73 23.07 -0.41
CA GLY A 282 13.72 23.95 -1.02
C GLY A 282 13.43 23.61 -2.49
N GLN A 283 14.44 23.18 -3.24
CA GLN A 283 14.29 22.81 -4.65
C GLN A 283 13.28 21.67 -4.88
N SER A 284 13.20 20.71 -3.94
CA SER A 284 12.22 19.62 -4.02
C SER A 284 10.78 20.15 -3.98
N LEU A 285 10.52 21.19 -3.17
CA LEU A 285 9.22 21.85 -3.06
C LEU A 285 8.88 22.60 -4.35
N VAL A 286 9.86 23.27 -4.96
CA VAL A 286 9.69 23.98 -6.24
C VAL A 286 9.29 23.00 -7.35
N LEU A 287 10.01 21.88 -7.49
CA LEU A 287 9.70 20.86 -8.51
C LEU A 287 8.31 20.25 -8.32
N ARG A 288 7.93 19.94 -7.07
CA ARG A 288 6.60 19.42 -6.75
C ARG A 288 5.50 20.45 -7.04
N LYS A 289 5.73 21.72 -6.71
CA LYS A 289 4.78 22.81 -7.02
C LYS A 289 4.59 22.96 -8.54
N ARG A 290 5.65 22.83 -9.34
CA ARG A 290 5.54 22.84 -10.81
C ARG A 290 4.75 21.65 -11.35
N LEU A 291 4.95 20.44 -10.81
CA LEU A 291 4.13 19.27 -11.18
C LEU A 291 2.66 19.50 -10.85
N MET A 292 2.35 20.05 -9.67
CA MET A 292 0.98 20.39 -9.29
C MET A 292 0.36 21.39 -10.26
N GLN A 293 1.09 22.46 -10.62
CA GLN A 293 0.60 23.43 -11.62
C GLN A 293 0.34 22.80 -13.00
N LEU A 294 1.17 21.84 -13.44
CA LEU A 294 0.95 21.10 -14.68
C LEU A 294 -0.31 20.22 -14.57
N ALA A 295 -0.51 19.57 -13.43
CA ALA A 295 -1.68 18.77 -13.15
C ALA A 295 -2.97 19.62 -13.13
N ASP A 296 -2.94 20.78 -12.46
CA ASP A 296 -4.06 21.72 -12.39
C ASP A 296 -4.47 22.20 -13.79
N ARG A 297 -3.50 22.46 -14.68
CA ARG A 297 -3.78 22.81 -16.08
C ARG A 297 -4.51 21.70 -16.84
N GLN A 298 -4.21 20.43 -16.56
CA GLN A 298 -4.94 19.31 -17.19
C GLN A 298 -6.36 19.20 -16.65
N LEU A 299 -6.57 19.47 -15.36
CA LEU A 299 -7.91 19.49 -14.77
C LEU A 299 -8.77 20.60 -15.38
N VAL A 300 -8.23 21.82 -15.52
CA VAL A 300 -8.95 22.96 -16.12
C VAL A 300 -9.35 22.69 -17.58
N LYS A 301 -8.54 21.93 -18.34
CA LYS A 301 -8.88 21.51 -19.71
C LYS A 301 -10.05 20.52 -19.77
N ARG A 302 -10.35 19.82 -18.66
CA ARG A 302 -11.40 18.81 -18.54
C ARG A 302 -12.54 19.32 -17.66
N SER A 303 -13.31 20.28 -18.20
CA SER A 303 -14.45 20.89 -17.50
C SER A 303 -15.52 19.86 -17.08
N ASP A 304 -15.66 18.78 -17.83
CA ASP A 304 -16.50 17.63 -17.51
C ASP A 304 -16.07 16.96 -16.20
N VAL A 305 -14.78 16.69 -16.04
CA VAL A 305 -14.22 16.08 -14.83
C VAL A 305 -14.24 17.06 -13.67
N LEU A 306 -13.95 18.35 -13.91
CA LEU A 306 -14.00 19.38 -12.88
C LEU A 306 -15.40 19.48 -12.25
N ALA A 307 -16.45 19.50 -13.08
CA ALA A 307 -17.84 19.51 -12.60
C ALA A 307 -18.18 18.25 -11.79
N VAL A 308 -17.72 17.07 -12.24
CA VAL A 308 -17.88 15.80 -11.51
C VAL A 308 -17.15 15.84 -10.16
N MET A 309 -15.93 16.34 -10.13
CA MET A 309 -15.12 16.46 -8.93
C MET A 309 -15.79 17.38 -7.90
N GLN A 310 -16.28 18.54 -8.33
CA GLN A 310 -17.04 19.47 -7.50
C GLN A 310 -18.34 18.85 -6.97
N TRP A 311 -19.07 18.13 -7.82
CA TRP A 311 -20.31 17.44 -7.42
C TRP A 311 -20.07 16.37 -6.35
N ILE A 312 -19.10 15.48 -6.57
CA ILE A 312 -18.76 14.42 -5.60
C ILE A 312 -18.23 15.06 -4.31
N GLY A 313 -17.32 16.04 -4.43
CA GLY A 313 -16.75 16.76 -3.30
C GLY A 313 -17.81 17.43 -2.44
N GLY A 314 -18.69 18.22 -3.03
CA GLY A 314 -19.78 18.91 -2.32
C GLY A 314 -20.90 17.98 -1.80
N THR A 315 -20.92 16.71 -2.22
CA THR A 315 -21.86 15.71 -1.67
C THR A 315 -21.24 14.93 -0.51
N LEU A 316 -19.93 14.69 -0.54
CA LEU A 316 -19.24 13.78 0.38
C LEU A 316 -18.46 14.49 1.49
N ILE A 317 -17.89 15.67 1.22
CA ILE A 317 -17.02 16.41 2.14
C ILE A 317 -17.84 17.48 2.88
N GLN A 318 -17.73 17.50 4.21
CA GLN A 318 -18.53 18.35 5.11
C GLN A 318 -18.13 19.82 5.07
N HIS A 319 -16.83 20.09 4.97
CA HIS A 319 -16.28 21.44 4.92
C HIS A 319 -15.26 21.52 3.78
N THR A 320 -15.62 22.21 2.70
CA THR A 320 -14.66 22.53 1.65
C THR A 320 -13.92 23.79 2.07
N ALA A 321 -12.62 23.68 2.33
CA ALA A 321 -11.79 24.76 2.91
C ALA A 321 -11.68 26.04 2.04
N ASN A 322 -12.21 26.03 0.82
CA ASN A 322 -12.17 27.18 -0.08
C ASN A 322 -13.60 27.61 -0.43
N GLU A 323 -13.85 28.92 -0.45
CA GLU A 323 -15.07 29.54 -1.00
C GLU A 323 -15.33 29.14 -2.47
N GLY A 324 -14.31 28.60 -3.17
CA GLY A 324 -14.39 28.06 -4.53
C GLY A 324 -14.57 26.54 -4.65
N GLY A 325 -14.84 25.83 -3.55
CA GLY A 325 -15.02 24.37 -3.53
C GLY A 325 -13.71 23.56 -3.60
N VAL A 326 -13.82 22.26 -3.86
CA VAL A 326 -12.65 21.38 -3.97
C VAL A 326 -11.89 21.67 -5.25
N THR A 327 -10.56 21.80 -5.16
CA THR A 327 -9.67 22.12 -6.29
C THR A 327 -8.72 20.99 -6.66
N ASN A 328 -8.53 20.02 -5.77
CA ASN A 328 -7.60 18.91 -5.97
C ASN A 328 -8.36 17.57 -6.16
N PRO A 329 -8.21 16.89 -7.31
CA PRO A 329 -8.89 15.62 -7.55
C PRO A 329 -8.48 14.52 -6.57
N PHE A 330 -7.24 14.56 -6.06
CA PHE A 330 -6.75 13.56 -5.11
C PHE A 330 -7.40 13.66 -3.73
N GLU A 331 -7.91 14.85 -3.35
CA GLU A 331 -8.67 15.02 -2.11
C GLU A 331 -10.03 14.33 -2.20
N VAL A 332 -10.75 14.54 -3.30
CA VAL A 332 -12.04 13.88 -3.54
C VAL A 332 -11.87 12.37 -3.68
N VAL A 333 -10.79 11.93 -4.31
CA VAL A 333 -10.41 10.51 -4.40
C VAL A 333 -10.16 9.92 -3.01
N ASP A 334 -9.39 10.58 -2.13
CA ASP A 334 -9.14 10.10 -0.77
C ASP A 334 -10.44 9.99 0.04
N ALA A 335 -11.33 10.98 -0.08
CA ALA A 335 -12.69 10.91 0.48
C ALA A 335 -13.48 9.73 -0.10
N MET A 336 -13.45 9.54 -1.42
CA MET A 336 -14.18 8.48 -2.11
C MET A 336 -13.69 7.07 -1.74
N LEU A 337 -12.42 6.91 -1.35
CA LEU A 337 -11.91 5.63 -0.83
C LEU A 337 -12.62 5.21 0.47
N THR A 338 -13.09 6.15 1.30
CA THR A 338 -13.91 5.84 2.48
C THR A 338 -15.25 5.18 2.09
N VAL A 339 -15.73 5.40 0.86
CA VAL A 339 -16.92 4.73 0.32
C VAL A 339 -16.52 3.40 -0.34
N LEU A 340 -15.57 3.44 -1.27
CA LEU A 340 -15.20 2.29 -2.11
C LEU A 340 -14.52 1.14 -1.35
N CYS A 341 -13.65 1.46 -0.39
CA CYS A 341 -12.95 0.45 0.42
C CYS A 341 -13.85 -0.17 1.50
N HIS A 342 -15.02 0.43 1.73
CA HIS A 342 -15.98 0.01 2.74
C HIS A 342 -17.27 -0.55 2.16
N ASP A 343 -17.33 -0.72 0.83
CA ASP A 343 -18.51 -1.20 0.10
C ASP A 343 -19.79 -0.46 0.50
N ALA A 344 -19.64 0.84 0.79
CA ALA A 344 -20.75 1.70 1.15
C ALA A 344 -21.52 2.15 -0.10
N ALA A 345 -22.79 2.50 0.09
CA ALA A 345 -23.60 3.09 -0.96
C ALA A 345 -22.99 4.43 -1.42
N LEU A 346 -23.15 4.75 -2.71
CA LEU A 346 -22.69 6.01 -3.25
C LEU A 346 -23.41 7.18 -2.55
N PRO A 347 -22.69 8.28 -2.24
CA PRO A 347 -23.24 9.35 -1.42
C PRO A 347 -24.35 10.11 -2.15
N CYS A 348 -25.35 10.57 -1.40
CA CYS A 348 -26.49 11.31 -1.91
C CYS A 348 -26.75 12.56 -1.09
N ARG A 349 -27.03 13.68 -1.77
CA ARG A 349 -27.50 14.90 -1.11
C ARG A 349 -29.02 14.87 -1.05
N LYS A 350 -29.58 14.84 0.15
CA LYS A 350 -31.03 15.01 0.34
C LYS A 350 -31.38 16.48 0.15
N ARG A 351 -32.50 16.76 -0.50
CA ARG A 351 -33.13 18.09 -0.45
C ARG A 351 -33.60 18.29 0.99
N ASN A 352 -33.13 19.32 1.68
CA ASN A 352 -33.67 19.68 2.99
C ASN A 352 -35.15 20.05 2.83
N GLY A 353 -36.03 19.07 3.04
CA GLY A 353 -37.42 19.35 3.37
C GLY A 353 -37.43 19.86 4.80
N SER A 354 -37.82 21.12 4.98
CA SER A 354 -38.04 21.76 6.28
C SER A 354 -38.54 20.74 7.32
N ARG A 355 -37.69 20.47 8.31
CA ARG A 355 -38.10 19.89 9.59
C ARG A 355 -37.61 20.83 10.67
N THR A 356 -38.43 21.84 10.93
CA THR A 356 -38.59 22.41 12.26
C THR A 356 -38.93 21.27 13.23
N ALA A 357 -37.94 20.81 13.99
CA ALA A 357 -38.16 20.09 15.23
C ALA A 357 -36.95 20.27 16.15
N SER A 358 -37.07 21.30 16.98
CA SER A 358 -36.37 21.44 18.25
C SER A 358 -36.41 20.13 19.03
N THR A 359 -35.25 19.64 19.45
CA THR A 359 -35.01 19.28 20.87
C THR A 359 -33.50 19.16 21.07
N ARG A 360 -32.96 20.08 21.89
CA ARG A 360 -31.66 19.93 22.55
C ARG A 360 -31.75 18.75 23.50
N THR A 361 -30.94 17.73 23.27
CA THR A 361 -30.50 16.81 24.31
C THR A 361 -28.98 16.69 24.21
N HIS A 362 -28.30 17.34 25.16
CA HIS A 362 -26.89 17.13 25.43
C HIS A 362 -26.65 15.65 25.69
N ASN A 363 -25.80 15.01 24.88
CA ASN A 363 -25.23 13.72 25.21
C ASN A 363 -23.71 13.94 25.41
N PRO A 364 -23.20 13.92 26.65
CA PRO A 364 -21.80 14.17 26.92
C PRO A 364 -21.01 12.87 26.74
N GLU A 365 -20.69 12.50 25.51
CA GLU A 365 -19.68 11.47 25.24
C GLU A 365 -19.04 11.66 23.86
N LEU A 366 -18.60 12.89 23.58
CA LEU A 366 -17.57 13.15 22.58
C LEU A 366 -16.29 13.41 23.37
N VAL A 367 -15.54 12.35 23.65
CA VAL A 367 -14.16 12.50 24.11
C VAL A 367 -13.38 13.01 22.90
N ASP A 368 -13.30 14.32 22.77
CA ASP A 368 -12.28 14.99 21.96
C ASP A 368 -10.92 14.57 22.53
N VAL A 369 -10.39 13.47 22.00
CA VAL A 369 -9.02 13.07 22.22
C VAL A 369 -8.18 14.13 21.53
N ILE A 370 -7.63 15.03 22.36
CA ILE A 370 -6.63 16.05 22.02
C ILE A 370 -5.74 15.54 20.88
N ASN A 371 -5.91 16.16 19.72
CA ASN A 371 -5.13 15.90 18.52
C ASN A 371 -3.73 16.48 18.74
N ILE A 372 -2.75 15.64 19.09
CA ILE A 372 -1.32 15.98 19.06
C ILE A 372 -0.82 15.90 17.61
N ASP A 373 -1.63 16.37 16.65
CA ASP A 373 -1.44 16.15 15.21
C ASP A 373 -1.38 17.50 14.43
N GLN A 374 -1.11 18.62 15.12
CA GLN A 374 -0.83 19.91 14.46
C GLN A 374 0.60 20.38 14.72
N ASP A 375 1.57 19.77 14.04
CA ASP A 375 2.88 20.39 13.82
C ASP A 375 3.41 19.89 12.47
N GLU A 376 2.93 20.51 11.38
CA GLU A 376 3.65 20.62 10.08
C GLU A 376 2.83 21.36 9.00
N ALA A 377 1.57 21.77 9.28
CA ALA A 377 0.78 22.61 8.36
C ALA A 377 0.98 24.13 8.53
N ASN A 378 1.67 24.60 9.58
CA ASN A 378 1.80 26.01 9.94
C ASN A 378 3.19 26.61 9.66
N LEU A 379 3.70 26.47 8.44
CA LEU A 379 4.89 27.20 7.97
C LEU A 379 4.54 28.42 7.10
N ALA A 380 3.27 28.85 7.10
CA ALA A 380 2.80 29.99 6.31
C ALA A 380 2.47 31.25 7.11
N ASN A 381 2.32 31.21 8.44
CA ASN A 381 1.91 32.39 9.21
C ASN A 381 2.81 32.61 10.41
N LEU A 382 3.62 33.66 10.33
CA LEU A 382 4.39 34.22 11.44
C LEU A 382 4.06 35.72 11.55
N MET A 383 3.64 36.12 12.77
CA MET A 383 3.64 37.46 13.39
C MET A 383 2.29 38.25 13.43
N PRO A 384 2.07 39.16 14.41
CA PRO A 384 1.18 38.90 15.56
C PRO A 384 0.12 40.00 15.80
N GLY A 385 -0.83 39.78 16.71
CA GLY A 385 -1.67 40.88 17.21
C GLY A 385 -2.92 40.46 17.98
N ALA A 386 -2.81 40.35 19.30
CA ALA A 386 -3.93 40.20 20.22
C ALA A 386 -4.71 41.53 20.34
N ALA A 387 -5.67 41.75 19.44
CA ALA A 387 -6.71 42.78 19.59
C ALA A 387 -7.98 42.52 18.73
N ALA A 388 -8.02 41.47 17.90
CA ALA A 388 -9.09 41.24 16.93
C ALA A 388 -10.15 40.21 17.38
N ALA A 389 -10.22 39.86 18.67
CA ALA A 389 -11.10 38.79 19.15
C ALA A 389 -12.59 39.18 19.25
N ALA A 390 -12.93 40.47 19.20
CA ALA A 390 -14.31 40.94 19.37
C ALA A 390 -15.05 41.24 18.05
N GLU A 391 -14.34 41.37 16.93
CA GLU A 391 -14.95 41.63 15.60
C GLU A 391 -15.23 40.33 14.83
N LEU A 392 -14.59 39.21 15.21
CA LEU A 392 -14.75 37.90 14.60
C LEU A 392 -16.08 37.21 14.95
N GLU A 393 -16.68 37.48 16.11
CA GLU A 393 -17.96 36.88 16.52
C GLU A 393 -19.17 37.48 15.76
N GLN A 394 -19.08 38.73 15.31
CA GLN A 394 -20.13 39.36 14.49
C GLN A 394 -20.04 38.97 13.01
N GLN A 395 -18.83 38.75 12.48
CA GLN A 395 -18.63 38.28 11.10
C GLN A 395 -19.06 36.82 10.92
N GLN A 396 -18.89 35.97 11.93
CA GLN A 396 -19.35 34.57 11.88
C GLN A 396 -20.88 34.42 11.88
N GLN A 397 -21.63 35.34 12.50
CA GLN A 397 -23.10 35.32 12.46
C GLN A 397 -23.67 35.86 11.15
N GLN A 398 -22.97 36.80 10.49
CA GLN A 398 -23.37 37.31 9.18
C GLN A 398 -23.05 36.32 8.04
N GLN A 399 -21.93 35.60 8.11
CA GLN A 399 -21.60 34.53 7.17
C GLN A 399 -22.56 33.33 7.26
N GLN A 400 -23.08 33.00 8.45
CA GLN A 400 -24.09 31.94 8.61
C GLN A 400 -25.43 32.28 7.94
N LEU A 401 -25.81 33.56 7.89
CA LEU A 401 -27.05 34.02 7.27
C LEU A 401 -26.93 34.09 5.73
N GLU A 402 -25.74 34.40 5.21
CA GLU A 402 -25.46 34.40 3.76
C GLU A 402 -25.26 32.98 3.19
N GLU A 403 -24.74 32.03 3.98
CA GLU A 403 -24.68 30.61 3.63
C GLU A 403 -26.08 29.96 3.56
N GLU A 404 -27.02 30.38 4.42
CA GLU A 404 -28.43 29.91 4.37
C GLU A 404 -29.18 30.41 3.12
N GLU A 405 -28.88 31.62 2.62
CA GLU A 405 -29.47 32.12 1.36
C GLU A 405 -28.82 31.54 0.10
N ALA A 406 -27.52 31.22 0.13
CA ALA A 406 -26.84 30.56 -0.99
C ALA A 406 -27.25 29.07 -1.14
N GLU A 407 -27.63 28.40 -0.05
CA GLU A 407 -28.12 27.01 -0.09
C GLU A 407 -29.55 26.90 -0.66
N ALA A 408 -30.31 28.00 -0.69
CA ALA A 408 -31.67 28.03 -1.23
C ALA A 408 -31.76 28.06 -2.77
N ALA A 409 -30.63 28.21 -3.48
CA ALA A 409 -30.59 28.39 -4.94
C ALA A 409 -29.89 27.25 -5.73
N ALA A 410 -29.58 26.11 -5.10
CA ALA A 410 -29.02 24.95 -5.81
C ALA A 410 -30.14 24.01 -6.33
N PRO A 411 -30.33 23.87 -7.65
CA PRO A 411 -31.31 22.93 -8.18
C PRO A 411 -30.75 21.49 -8.07
N ASN A 412 -31.58 20.61 -7.49
CA ASN A 412 -31.54 19.15 -7.54
C ASN A 412 -30.79 18.41 -6.42
N GLY A 413 -31.56 17.87 -5.47
CA GLY A 413 -31.12 16.70 -4.69
C GLY A 413 -30.85 15.53 -5.64
N GLY A 414 -29.82 14.73 -5.34
CA GLY A 414 -29.34 13.67 -6.22
C GLY A 414 -28.27 12.80 -5.58
N CYS A 415 -28.04 11.63 -6.17
CA CYS A 415 -26.99 10.69 -5.77
C CYS A 415 -25.83 10.76 -6.75
N VAL A 416 -24.62 10.54 -6.24
CA VAL A 416 -23.44 10.30 -7.09
C VAL A 416 -23.68 9.04 -7.92
N GLN A 417 -23.46 9.15 -9.23
CA GLN A 417 -23.63 8.06 -10.18
C GLN A 417 -22.33 7.32 -10.41
N ALA A 418 -22.42 6.04 -10.81
CA ALA A 418 -21.22 5.24 -11.06
C ALA A 418 -20.35 5.79 -12.21
N SER A 419 -20.95 6.38 -13.25
CA SER A 419 -20.23 7.04 -14.33
C SER A 419 -19.39 8.24 -13.86
N GLN A 420 -19.88 8.97 -12.85
CA GLN A 420 -19.17 10.09 -12.25
C GLN A 420 -17.95 9.60 -11.47
N VAL A 421 -18.11 8.52 -10.69
CA VAL A 421 -16.98 7.87 -10.00
C VAL A 421 -15.95 7.37 -11.01
N ASP A 422 -16.39 6.70 -12.09
CA ASP A 422 -15.51 6.20 -13.15
C ASP A 422 -14.72 7.35 -13.81
N ALA A 423 -15.37 8.49 -14.08
CA ALA A 423 -14.74 9.66 -14.69
C ALA A 423 -13.65 10.27 -13.80
N LEU A 424 -13.97 10.52 -12.51
CA LEU A 424 -13.03 11.08 -11.55
C LEU A 424 -11.83 10.15 -11.33
N MET A 425 -12.09 8.86 -11.06
CA MET A 425 -11.04 7.91 -10.72
C MET A 425 -10.13 7.61 -11.91
N SER A 426 -10.70 7.47 -13.13
CA SER A 426 -9.89 7.28 -14.35
C SER A 426 -9.03 8.50 -14.64
N PHE A 427 -9.56 9.72 -14.47
CA PHE A 427 -8.78 10.94 -14.63
C PHE A 427 -7.64 11.01 -13.61
N ALA A 428 -7.89 10.65 -12.35
CA ALA A 428 -6.85 10.62 -11.32
C ALA A 428 -5.74 9.58 -11.62
N ASP A 429 -6.10 8.41 -12.18
CA ASP A 429 -5.12 7.41 -12.66
C ASP A 429 -4.27 7.97 -13.82
N GLU A 430 -4.92 8.57 -14.82
CA GLU A 430 -4.22 9.18 -15.97
C GLU A 430 -3.26 10.30 -15.52
N LEU A 431 -3.73 11.16 -14.62
CA LEU A 431 -2.95 12.27 -14.08
C LEU A 431 -1.73 11.77 -13.28
N SER A 432 -1.91 10.70 -12.51
CA SER A 432 -0.85 10.05 -11.74
C SER A 432 0.19 9.42 -12.67
N LEU A 433 -0.23 8.80 -13.78
CA LEU A 433 0.68 8.25 -14.78
C LEU A 433 1.53 9.33 -15.44
N ARG A 434 0.89 10.40 -15.94
CA ARG A 434 1.57 11.56 -16.55
C ARG A 434 2.56 12.19 -15.57
N THR A 435 2.14 12.34 -14.32
CA THR A 435 3.00 12.84 -13.24
C THR A 435 4.22 11.95 -13.05
N ALA A 436 4.02 10.62 -12.93
CA ALA A 436 5.11 9.68 -12.70
C ALA A 436 6.13 9.62 -13.86
N GLN A 437 5.67 9.86 -15.09
CA GLN A 437 6.53 9.89 -16.29
C GLN A 437 7.29 11.21 -16.45
N HIS A 438 6.89 12.28 -15.75
CA HIS A 438 7.50 13.59 -15.92
C HIS A 438 8.85 13.70 -15.18
N VAL A 439 9.83 14.37 -15.80
CA VAL A 439 11.20 14.49 -15.25
C VAL A 439 11.25 15.12 -13.85
N TYR A 440 10.35 16.06 -13.56
CA TYR A 440 10.26 16.68 -12.23
C TYR A 440 9.89 15.67 -11.14
N TYR A 441 9.17 14.59 -11.46
CA TYR A 441 8.76 13.59 -10.47
C TYR A 441 9.98 12.78 -10.02
N LYS A 442 10.79 12.29 -10.97
CA LYS A 442 12.07 11.63 -10.67
C LYS A 442 13.02 12.54 -9.91
N ARG A 443 13.19 13.80 -10.36
CA ARG A 443 14.07 14.77 -9.67
C ARG A 443 13.61 15.12 -8.26
N ALA A 444 12.30 15.32 -8.05
CA ALA A 444 11.75 15.55 -6.72
C ALA A 444 11.90 14.31 -5.83
N GLY A 445 11.70 13.11 -6.38
CA GLY A 445 11.98 11.83 -5.73
C GLY A 445 13.41 11.74 -5.22
N LEU A 446 14.40 11.93 -6.11
CA LEU A 446 15.83 11.90 -5.77
C LEU A 446 16.19 12.83 -4.61
N LEU A 447 15.66 14.06 -4.61
CA LEU A 447 15.92 15.02 -3.54
C LEU A 447 15.24 14.62 -2.23
N ARG A 448 14.02 14.06 -2.26
CA ARG A 448 13.27 13.70 -1.05
C ARG A 448 13.72 12.38 -0.44
N SER A 449 14.16 11.42 -1.25
CA SER A 449 14.55 10.08 -0.79
C SER A 449 16.03 9.92 -0.49
N TYR A 450 16.88 10.94 -0.72
CA TYR A 450 18.33 10.82 -0.57
C TYR A 450 18.75 10.26 0.79
N GLY A 451 18.25 10.87 1.88
CA GLY A 451 18.53 10.38 3.22
C GLY A 451 18.03 8.94 3.47
N MET A 452 16.87 8.59 2.92
CA MET A 452 16.32 7.23 3.05
C MET A 452 17.16 6.21 2.29
N ILE A 453 17.61 6.51 1.06
CA ILE A 453 18.47 5.63 0.27
C ILE A 453 19.83 5.46 0.95
N ARG A 454 20.44 6.54 1.45
CA ARG A 454 21.66 6.45 2.28
C ARG A 454 21.47 5.52 3.46
N HIS A 455 20.34 5.63 4.14
CA HIS A 455 20.03 4.82 5.30
C HIS A 455 19.81 3.34 4.93
N ILE A 456 19.09 3.07 3.83
CA ILE A 456 18.93 1.72 3.27
C ILE A 456 20.30 1.10 2.94
N VAL A 457 21.14 1.80 2.18
CA VAL A 457 22.49 1.32 1.82
C VAL A 457 23.34 1.11 3.07
N GLY A 458 23.28 2.02 4.05
CA GLY A 458 23.97 1.86 5.32
C GLY A 458 23.57 0.59 6.08
N TYR A 459 22.29 0.23 6.08
CA TYR A 459 21.83 -1.03 6.69
C TYR A 459 22.17 -2.25 5.83
N MET A 460 22.17 -2.15 4.51
CA MET A 460 22.69 -3.23 3.65
C MET A 460 24.16 -3.50 3.97
N LEU A 461 24.98 -2.47 4.11
CA LEU A 461 26.39 -2.59 4.50
C LEU A 461 26.57 -3.23 5.89
N LYS A 462 25.71 -2.89 6.86
CA LYS A 462 25.70 -3.57 8.17
C LYS A 462 25.35 -5.06 8.04
N MET A 463 24.33 -5.40 7.25
CA MET A 463 23.91 -6.79 7.06
C MET A 463 25.01 -7.68 6.45
N ILE A 464 25.88 -7.11 5.60
CA ILE A 464 26.99 -7.85 4.97
C ILE A 464 28.29 -7.81 5.80
N SER A 465 28.45 -6.88 6.75
CA SER A 465 29.65 -6.76 7.59
C SER A 465 29.64 -7.64 8.84
N GLY A 466 28.61 -8.48 9.01
CA GLY A 466 28.47 -9.38 10.16
C GLY A 466 27.70 -8.77 11.34
N ASP A 467 27.04 -7.61 11.15
CA ASP A 467 26.11 -7.06 12.13
C ASP A 467 24.94 -8.01 12.40
N ARG A 468 24.32 -7.89 13.59
CA ARG A 468 23.20 -8.73 14.00
C ARG A 468 21.89 -8.35 13.31
N THR A 469 21.79 -7.17 12.71
CA THR A 469 20.58 -6.71 12.01
C THR A 469 20.20 -7.67 10.89
N LYS A 470 18.97 -8.20 10.94
CA LYS A 470 18.38 -9.09 9.92
C LYS A 470 17.15 -8.50 9.28
N PHE A 471 16.37 -7.72 10.00
CA PHE A 471 15.12 -7.16 9.50
C PHE A 471 15.01 -5.68 9.88
N VAL A 472 14.76 -4.82 8.90
CA VAL A 472 14.53 -3.39 9.13
C VAL A 472 13.16 -3.02 8.58
N LEU A 473 12.28 -2.48 9.41
CA LEU A 473 10.96 -2.01 9.01
C LEU A 473 10.91 -0.49 8.97
N TYR A 474 10.41 0.08 7.87
CA TYR A 474 10.03 1.48 7.73
C TYR A 474 8.53 1.57 7.50
N SER A 475 7.77 2.02 8.50
CA SER A 475 6.32 2.21 8.39
C SER A 475 5.98 3.67 8.13
N GLY A 476 5.53 3.94 6.90
CA GLY A 476 5.31 5.29 6.39
C GLY A 476 4.03 5.43 5.59
N HIS A 477 4.11 6.26 4.56
CA HIS A 477 2.99 6.73 3.78
C HIS A 477 3.13 6.34 2.31
N ASP A 478 2.09 6.62 1.53
CA ASP A 478 2.18 6.61 0.06
C ASP A 478 3.32 7.49 -0.43
N CYS A 479 3.43 8.73 0.07
CA CYS A 479 4.49 9.65 -0.34
C CYS A 479 5.90 9.10 -0.04
N THR A 480 6.09 8.36 1.05
CA THR A 480 7.35 7.66 1.36
C THR A 480 7.76 6.74 0.21
N MET A 481 6.84 5.85 -0.18
CA MET A 481 7.08 4.90 -1.25
C MET A 481 7.19 5.61 -2.60
N GLN A 482 6.38 6.64 -2.86
CA GLN A 482 6.45 7.45 -4.10
C GLN A 482 7.82 8.07 -4.29
N TYR A 483 8.40 8.71 -3.27
CA TYR A 483 9.72 9.33 -3.38
C TYR A 483 10.79 8.28 -3.66
N LEU A 484 10.75 7.16 -2.94
CA LEU A 484 11.73 6.08 -3.08
C LEU A 484 11.64 5.40 -4.45
N THR A 485 10.44 5.07 -4.92
CA THR A 485 10.26 4.44 -6.24
C THR A 485 10.60 5.42 -7.36
N ALA A 486 10.25 6.70 -7.24
CA ALA A 486 10.64 7.74 -8.19
C ALA A 486 12.16 7.86 -8.33
N ALA A 487 12.89 7.87 -7.20
CA ALA A 487 14.34 7.97 -7.20
C ALA A 487 15.03 6.74 -7.81
N LEU A 488 14.51 5.55 -7.54
CA LEU A 488 15.03 4.29 -8.09
C LEU A 488 14.59 4.00 -9.53
N GLY A 489 13.74 4.85 -10.12
CA GLY A 489 13.20 4.62 -11.46
C GLY A 489 12.14 3.52 -11.53
N ILE A 490 11.64 3.04 -10.39
CA ILE A 490 10.63 1.99 -10.32
C ILE A 490 9.28 2.58 -10.71
N ILE A 491 8.74 2.13 -11.83
CA ILE A 491 7.40 2.51 -12.28
C ILE A 491 6.42 1.46 -11.76
N SER A 492 6.08 1.58 -10.47
CA SER A 492 5.12 0.70 -9.79
C SER A 492 3.74 0.67 -10.46
N ASN A 493 3.40 1.73 -11.21
CA ASN A 493 2.05 2.00 -11.67
C ASN A 493 2.00 2.11 -13.20
N ARG A 494 2.25 0.99 -13.90
CA ARG A 494 2.08 0.93 -15.37
C ARG A 494 0.69 1.41 -15.82
N ASP A 495 -0.30 1.29 -14.93
CA ASP A 495 -1.69 1.72 -15.16
C ASP A 495 -2.02 3.11 -14.58
N GLY A 496 -1.04 3.84 -14.03
CA GLY A 496 -1.30 5.14 -13.39
C GLY A 496 -1.90 5.10 -11.99
N LYS A 497 -2.12 3.92 -11.42
CA LYS A 497 -2.75 3.75 -10.10
C LYS A 497 -1.93 4.43 -8.98
N THR A 498 -2.58 4.95 -7.94
CA THR A 498 -1.88 5.41 -6.73
C THR A 498 -1.39 4.21 -5.91
N ILE A 499 -0.32 4.38 -5.13
CA ILE A 499 0.20 3.32 -4.23
C ILE A 499 -0.91 2.86 -3.28
N SER A 500 -1.34 1.59 -3.37
CA SER A 500 -2.44 1.02 -2.58
C SER A 500 -2.14 0.97 -1.08
N TYR A 501 -3.18 0.90 -0.24
CA TYR A 501 -3.02 0.66 1.19
C TYR A 501 -2.25 -0.63 1.45
N ALA A 502 -1.54 -0.71 2.59
CA ALA A 502 -0.74 -1.88 2.97
C ALA A 502 0.27 -2.35 1.91
N SER A 503 0.68 -1.46 0.99
CA SER A 503 1.73 -1.75 0.03
C SER A 503 3.07 -1.97 0.74
N ARG A 504 3.88 -2.86 0.19
CA ARG A 504 5.19 -3.25 0.70
C ARG A 504 6.27 -3.19 -0.40
N LEU A 505 7.45 -2.68 -0.06
CA LEU A 505 8.64 -2.67 -0.90
C LEU A 505 9.78 -3.26 -0.08
N ALA A 506 10.25 -4.44 -0.46
CA ALA A 506 11.32 -5.16 0.21
C ALA A 506 12.63 -5.04 -0.56
N PHE A 507 13.70 -4.68 0.13
CA PHE A 507 15.08 -4.85 -0.33
C PHE A 507 15.65 -6.08 0.36
N GLU A 508 15.87 -7.13 -0.42
CA GLU A 508 16.38 -8.40 0.06
C GLU A 508 17.86 -8.49 -0.25
N VAL A 509 18.69 -8.77 0.76
CA VAL A 509 20.14 -8.86 0.62
C VAL A 509 20.55 -10.33 0.64
N TYR A 510 21.28 -10.77 -0.37
CA TYR A 510 21.73 -12.14 -0.57
C TYR A 510 23.25 -12.23 -0.61
N ARG A 511 23.78 -13.33 -0.09
CA ARG A 511 25.19 -13.73 -0.23
C ARG A 511 25.26 -14.92 -1.17
N SER A 512 26.24 -14.93 -2.08
CA SER A 512 26.52 -16.12 -2.87
C SER A 512 27.10 -17.23 -1.99
N ASP A 513 26.76 -18.49 -2.27
CA ASP A 513 27.41 -19.64 -1.64
C ASP A 513 28.73 -19.97 -2.36
N ALA A 514 28.81 -19.69 -3.67
CA ALA A 514 29.98 -19.96 -4.50
C ALA A 514 31.06 -18.87 -4.39
N HIS A 515 30.64 -17.61 -4.18
CA HIS A 515 31.53 -16.46 -4.10
C HIS A 515 31.33 -15.69 -2.78
N THR A 516 32.24 -14.78 -2.46
CA THR A 516 32.10 -13.90 -1.29
C THR A 516 31.24 -12.67 -1.56
N ASP A 517 30.69 -12.57 -2.77
CA ASP A 517 29.98 -11.40 -3.26
C ASP A 517 28.55 -11.33 -2.73
N TYR A 518 28.06 -10.10 -2.60
CA TYR A 518 26.73 -9.79 -2.10
C TYR A 518 25.89 -9.11 -3.17
N TYR A 519 24.61 -9.45 -3.17
CA TYR A 519 23.64 -8.98 -4.14
C TYR A 519 22.40 -8.53 -3.39
N PHE A 520 21.59 -7.71 -4.04
CA PHE A 520 20.29 -7.36 -3.54
C PHE A 520 19.23 -7.46 -4.63
N ARG A 521 17.99 -7.58 -4.18
CA ARG A 521 16.79 -7.63 -5.02
C ARG A 521 15.75 -6.71 -4.43
N VAL A 522 14.92 -6.11 -5.29
CA VAL A 522 13.83 -5.24 -4.87
C VAL A 522 12.49 -5.84 -5.29
N VAL A 523 11.60 -6.06 -4.33
CA VAL A 523 10.29 -6.68 -4.52
C VAL A 523 9.20 -5.70 -4.09
N TYR A 524 8.29 -5.33 -5.00
CA TYR A 524 7.17 -4.43 -4.73
C TYR A 524 5.84 -5.18 -4.80
N ASN A 525 5.10 -5.22 -3.70
CA ASN A 525 3.83 -5.96 -3.57
C ASN A 525 3.94 -7.40 -4.11
N GLY A 526 5.06 -8.07 -3.79
CA GLY A 526 5.35 -9.42 -4.24
C GLY A 526 5.78 -9.56 -5.70
N ARG A 527 6.04 -8.49 -6.45
CA ARG A 527 6.62 -8.60 -7.79
C ARG A 527 8.08 -8.17 -7.77
N ASP A 528 8.95 -8.96 -8.39
CA ASP A 528 10.35 -8.57 -8.58
C ASP A 528 10.42 -7.36 -9.53
N VAL A 529 10.91 -6.23 -9.02
CA VAL A 529 11.05 -4.97 -9.76
C VAL A 529 12.51 -4.58 -9.98
N THR A 530 13.45 -5.47 -9.70
CA THR A 530 14.90 -5.20 -9.76
C THR A 530 15.34 -4.76 -11.15
N GLN A 531 14.80 -5.39 -12.20
CA GLN A 531 15.07 -5.02 -13.60
C GLN A 531 14.46 -3.67 -14.03
N GLN A 532 13.65 -3.02 -13.20
CA GLN A 532 13.16 -1.65 -13.48
C GLN A 532 14.12 -0.56 -13.00
N ILE A 533 15.12 -0.93 -12.18
CA ILE A 533 16.06 0.03 -11.61
C ILE A 533 17.18 0.26 -12.63
N ASP A 534 17.43 1.52 -13.00
CA ASP A 534 18.37 1.92 -14.08
C ASP A 534 19.79 1.30 -13.94
N PHE A 535 20.28 1.13 -12.70
CA PHE A 535 21.60 0.54 -12.43
C PHE A 535 21.59 -0.99 -12.23
N CYS A 536 20.43 -1.63 -12.39
CA CYS A 536 20.23 -3.07 -12.30
C CYS A 536 19.63 -3.68 -13.58
N GLU A 537 19.11 -2.87 -14.51
CA GLU A 537 18.54 -3.32 -15.79
C GLU A 537 19.60 -3.79 -16.81
N GLY A 538 19.14 -4.33 -17.95
CA GLY A 538 19.98 -4.48 -19.15
C GLY A 538 21.14 -5.46 -19.02
N GLY A 539 21.00 -6.50 -18.19
CA GLY A 539 22.03 -7.51 -17.94
C GLY A 539 23.00 -7.15 -16.82
N LYS A 540 22.79 -6.02 -16.11
CA LYS A 540 23.56 -5.65 -14.91
C LYS A 540 23.19 -6.49 -13.68
N SER A 541 22.03 -7.13 -13.70
CA SER A 541 21.61 -8.11 -12.68
C SER A 541 21.83 -9.54 -13.16
N LEU A 542 22.23 -10.40 -12.23
CA LEU A 542 22.35 -11.83 -12.42
C LEU A 542 20.97 -12.49 -12.33
N ARG A 543 20.61 -13.25 -13.38
CA ARG A 543 19.34 -13.99 -13.39
C ARG A 543 19.51 -15.38 -12.82
N VAL A 544 18.81 -15.67 -11.73
CA VAL A 544 18.94 -16.91 -10.95
C VAL A 544 17.63 -17.69 -10.88
N THR A 545 17.71 -18.99 -10.62
CA THR A 545 16.53 -19.84 -10.40
C THR A 545 16.02 -19.66 -8.98
N ARG A 546 14.72 -19.41 -8.84
CA ARG A 546 14.04 -19.09 -7.57
C ARG A 546 13.33 -20.27 -6.93
N ASP A 547 12.86 -21.21 -7.73
CA ASP A 547 12.14 -22.37 -7.25
C ASP A 547 12.24 -23.56 -8.21
N SER A 548 11.78 -24.71 -7.73
CA SER A 548 11.73 -25.97 -8.50
C SER A 548 10.80 -25.91 -9.71
N ARG A 549 9.96 -24.87 -9.85
CA ARG A 549 9.10 -24.64 -11.03
C ARG A 549 9.85 -23.89 -12.13
N GLY A 550 11.10 -23.49 -11.90
CA GLY A 550 11.94 -22.78 -12.85
C GLY A 550 11.67 -21.28 -12.89
N ASN A 551 10.94 -20.72 -11.93
CA ASN A 551 10.75 -19.27 -11.84
C ASN A 551 12.11 -18.59 -11.64
N LYS A 552 12.24 -17.38 -12.18
CA LYS A 552 13.51 -16.62 -12.16
C LYS A 552 13.40 -15.43 -11.23
N ALA A 553 14.53 -15.06 -10.65
CA ALA A 553 14.72 -13.83 -9.89
C ALA A 553 15.94 -13.08 -10.43
N ASP A 554 15.95 -11.77 -10.27
CA ASP A 554 17.06 -10.92 -10.69
C ASP A 554 17.80 -10.39 -9.47
N LEU A 555 19.12 -10.66 -9.40
CA LEU A 555 20.00 -10.25 -8.31
C LEU A 555 20.96 -9.17 -8.80
N CYS A 556 20.85 -7.97 -8.26
CA CYS A 556 21.72 -6.84 -8.60
C CYS A 556 22.93 -6.80 -7.66
N PRO A 557 24.17 -6.69 -8.16
CA PRO A 557 25.36 -6.56 -7.31
C PRO A 557 25.23 -5.40 -6.33
N ILE A 558 25.63 -5.59 -5.07
CA ILE A 558 25.50 -4.55 -4.04
C ILE A 558 26.36 -3.32 -4.36
N GLU A 559 27.44 -3.50 -5.11
CA GLU A 559 28.34 -2.46 -5.57
C GLU A 559 27.61 -1.44 -6.45
N ASN A 560 26.58 -1.88 -7.20
CA ASN A 560 25.84 -0.99 -8.10
C ASN A 560 25.06 0.08 -7.33
N ILE A 561 24.40 -0.28 -6.22
CA ILE A 561 23.66 0.70 -5.41
C ILE A 561 24.61 1.61 -4.62
N ILE A 562 25.76 1.09 -4.20
CA ILE A 562 26.81 1.88 -3.54
C ILE A 562 27.38 2.91 -4.52
N ARG A 563 27.79 2.47 -5.72
CA ARG A 563 28.27 3.35 -6.79
C ARG A 563 27.22 4.38 -7.17
N PHE A 564 25.98 3.95 -7.35
CA PHE A 564 24.87 4.87 -7.62
C PHE A 564 24.81 5.98 -6.58
N LEU A 565 24.88 5.65 -5.28
CA LEU A 565 24.79 6.64 -4.21
C LEU A 565 25.99 7.61 -4.16
N HIS A 566 27.19 7.15 -4.50
CA HIS A 566 28.43 7.93 -4.36
C HIS A 566 28.83 8.69 -5.64
N GLU A 567 28.55 8.15 -6.82
CA GLU A 567 29.02 8.69 -8.11
C GLU A 567 27.87 9.25 -8.94
N ASP A 568 26.77 8.49 -9.07
CA ASP A 568 25.75 8.77 -10.10
C ASP A 568 24.50 9.48 -9.56
N TYR A 569 24.29 9.52 -8.24
CA TYR A 569 23.03 9.93 -7.60
C TYR A 569 22.58 11.33 -8.01
N PHE A 570 23.53 12.26 -8.09
CA PHE A 570 23.27 13.68 -8.37
C PHE A 570 23.36 14.03 -9.86
N GLY A 571 23.77 13.09 -10.72
CA GLY A 571 23.87 13.29 -12.17
C GLY A 571 22.58 13.82 -12.80
N PRO A 572 21.39 13.22 -12.55
CA PRO A 572 20.11 13.69 -13.09
C PRO A 572 19.69 15.10 -12.63
N LEU A 573 20.32 15.61 -11.57
CA LEU A 573 20.08 16.91 -10.95
C LEU A 573 21.11 17.97 -11.42
N ASN A 574 22.08 17.59 -12.27
CA ASN A 574 23.21 18.42 -12.67
C ASN A 574 23.95 19.01 -11.47
N ALA A 575 24.18 18.19 -10.44
CA ALA A 575 24.87 18.58 -9.22
C ALA A 575 25.88 17.50 -8.81
N THR A 576 26.81 17.84 -7.93
CA THR A 576 27.81 16.90 -7.40
C THR A 576 27.46 16.39 -6.00
N ASN A 577 26.61 17.12 -5.28
CA ASN A 577 26.24 16.80 -3.90
C ASN A 577 24.84 17.32 -3.54
N PHE A 578 24.31 16.88 -2.40
CA PHE A 578 22.97 17.23 -1.95
C PHE A 578 22.76 18.73 -1.77
N LYS A 579 23.73 19.43 -1.17
CA LYS A 579 23.64 20.88 -0.92
C LYS A 579 23.55 21.66 -2.23
N GLU A 580 24.38 21.32 -3.21
CA GLU A 580 24.34 21.91 -4.55
C GLU A 580 23.02 21.60 -5.26
N ALA A 581 22.56 20.34 -5.22
CA ALA A 581 21.31 19.94 -5.84
C ALA A 581 20.08 20.68 -5.27
N CYS A 582 20.13 21.02 -3.98
CA CYS A 582 19.10 21.79 -3.30
C CYS A 582 19.20 23.31 -3.50
N ALA A 583 20.37 23.82 -3.88
CA ALA A 583 20.62 25.22 -4.21
C ALA A 583 20.40 25.53 -5.71
N ALA A 584 20.49 24.52 -6.57
CA ALA A 584 20.39 24.67 -8.01
C ALA A 584 19.02 25.27 -8.43
N SER A 585 19.04 26.31 -9.25
CA SER A 585 17.82 26.79 -9.92
C SER A 585 17.36 25.74 -10.93
N VAL A 586 16.05 25.49 -11.03
CA VAL A 586 15.52 24.54 -12.04
C VAL A 586 15.84 25.06 -13.45
N VAL A 587 16.90 24.55 -14.07
CA VAL A 587 17.16 24.78 -15.49
C VAL A 587 16.02 24.11 -16.25
N GLN A 588 15.23 24.91 -16.97
CA GLN A 588 14.25 24.38 -17.92
C GLN A 588 15.03 23.53 -18.93
N SER A 589 14.87 22.20 -18.85
CA SER A 589 15.37 21.33 -19.92
C SER A 589 14.63 21.69 -21.20
N ALA A 590 15.36 21.84 -22.30
CA ALA A 590 14.83 22.05 -23.66
C ALA A 590 14.01 20.85 -24.19
N LYS A 591 13.86 19.78 -23.39
CA LYS A 591 13.02 18.61 -23.66
C LYS A 591 12.21 18.22 -22.42
N ALA A 592 11.43 19.14 -21.86
CA ALA A 592 10.32 18.69 -21.02
C ALA A 592 9.40 17.86 -21.93
N ASN A 593 9.30 16.54 -21.68
CA ASN A 593 8.30 15.72 -22.37
C ASN A 593 6.93 16.39 -22.21
N GLU A 594 6.10 16.36 -23.26
CA GLU A 594 4.75 16.91 -23.17
C GLU A 594 4.00 16.28 -21.98
N PHE A 595 3.40 17.13 -21.15
CA PHE A 595 2.68 16.73 -19.93
C PHE A 595 1.20 16.45 -20.22
#